data_AF-A0A413R212-F1
#
_entry.id   AF-A0A413R212-F1
#
_cell.length_a   1.000
_cell.length_b   1.000
_cell.length_c   1.000
_cell.angle_alpha   90.00
_cell.angle_beta   90.00
_cell.angle_gamma   90.00
#
_symmetry.space_group_name_H-M   'P 1'
#
loop_
_entity.id
_entity.type
_entity.pdbx_description
1 polymer ?
#
loop_
_entity_poly.entity_id
_entity_poly.type
_entity_poly.pdbx_seq_one_letter_code
_entity_poly.pdbx_strand_id
1 'polypeptide(L)'
;MDRTPKPGELYRHFKNKLYQIVTVATHSETGEKLVIYQALYDDFGIYARPLDMFVSEVDHEKYPDVKQKYRFEKITLKDKPEDMSGKSISLSTNAIAANAPEAVSVQTQACYEPVPDADEGQAPDPRLLEFLDADTFEEKYNILISMRDIITDRLIDDIAVVMDVVVPEGPLQKRYDDLKNTIKTRQYYEFSNRLR
;
A
#
# COMPACT_ATOMS: atom_id res chain seq x y z
N MET A 1 17.50 4.16 -25.12
CA MET A 1 17.78 3.59 -23.79
C MET A 1 16.73 2.53 -23.54
N ASP A 2 17.13 1.27 -23.47
CA ASP A 2 16.20 0.15 -23.24
C ASP A 2 15.62 0.27 -21.84
N ARG A 3 14.31 0.53 -21.75
CA ARG A 3 13.58 0.67 -20.48
C ARG A 3 12.85 -0.61 -20.09
N THR A 4 13.43 -1.75 -20.43
CA THR A 4 12.84 -3.03 -20.10
C THR A 4 12.96 -3.25 -18.58
N PRO A 5 11.83 -3.45 -17.87
CA PRO A 5 11.83 -3.71 -16.44
C PRO A 5 12.54 -5.04 -16.15
N LYS A 6 13.29 -5.08 -15.05
CA LYS A 6 14.01 -6.28 -14.61
C LYS A 6 13.33 -6.93 -13.40
N PRO A 7 13.40 -8.27 -13.29
CA PRO A 7 12.96 -8.98 -12.08
C PRO A 7 13.51 -8.34 -10.80
N GLY A 8 12.64 -8.15 -9.81
CA GLY A 8 12.95 -7.56 -8.52
C GLY A 8 12.93 -6.03 -8.46
N GLU A 9 12.79 -5.33 -9.59
CA GLU A 9 12.68 -3.86 -9.59
C GLU A 9 11.32 -3.41 -9.04
N LEU A 10 11.33 -2.27 -8.33
CA LEU A 10 10.14 -1.63 -7.79
C LEU A 10 9.68 -0.51 -8.71
N TYR A 11 8.37 -0.42 -8.92
CA TYR A 11 7.75 0.60 -9.75
C TYR A 11 6.57 1.24 -9.01
N ARG A 12 6.43 2.56 -9.17
CA ARG A 12 5.26 3.33 -8.73
C ARG A 12 4.38 3.63 -9.93
N HIS A 13 3.13 3.21 -9.87
CA HIS A 13 2.12 3.64 -10.81
C HIS A 13 1.75 5.10 -10.55
N PHE A 14 1.34 5.86 -11.57
CA PHE A 14 0.97 7.28 -11.43
C PHE A 14 -0.17 7.55 -10.42
N LYS A 15 -0.91 6.49 -10.04
CA LYS A 15 -1.90 6.49 -8.95
C LYS A 15 -1.30 6.14 -7.57
N ASN A 16 -0.01 6.40 -7.38
CA ASN A 16 0.76 6.11 -6.16
C ASN A 16 0.69 4.66 -5.62
N LYS A 17 0.41 3.69 -6.49
CA LYS A 17 0.43 2.26 -6.13
C LYS A 17 1.78 1.63 -6.42
N LEU A 18 2.28 0.83 -5.48
CA LEU A 18 3.56 0.15 -5.58
C LEU A 18 3.41 -1.24 -6.17
N TYR A 19 4.34 -1.58 -7.06
CA TYR A 19 4.41 -2.86 -7.72
C TYR A 19 5.85 -3.35 -7.78
N GLN A 20 6.04 -4.66 -7.74
CA GLN A 20 7.32 -5.31 -7.98
C GLN A 20 7.26 -6.08 -9.30
N ILE A 21 8.32 -5.97 -10.09
CA ILE A 21 8.47 -6.77 -11.30
C ILE A 21 8.85 -8.19 -10.91
N VAL A 22 8.03 -9.15 -11.31
CA VAL A 22 8.34 -10.57 -11.15
C VAL A 22 9.24 -11.00 -12.29
N THR A 23 8.80 -10.79 -13.53
CA THR A 23 9.56 -11.14 -14.73
C THR A 23 8.98 -10.49 -15.99
N VAL A 24 9.67 -10.63 -17.12
CA VAL A 24 9.13 -10.31 -18.45
C VAL A 24 8.92 -11.62 -19.19
N ALA A 25 7.68 -11.91 -19.53
CA ALA A 25 7.28 -13.08 -20.31
C ALA A 25 7.14 -12.74 -21.80
N THR A 26 7.17 -13.77 -22.64
CA THR A 26 6.78 -13.68 -24.05
C THR A 26 5.45 -14.39 -24.22
N HIS A 27 4.46 -13.70 -24.80
CA HIS A 27 3.16 -14.27 -25.10
C HIS A 27 3.32 -15.32 -26.20
N SER A 28 2.90 -16.57 -25.95
CA SER A 28 3.20 -17.69 -26.85
C SER A 28 2.48 -17.59 -28.19
N GLU A 29 1.31 -16.96 -28.24
CA GLU A 29 0.49 -16.87 -29.46
C GLU A 29 0.86 -15.67 -30.34
N THR A 30 1.24 -14.54 -29.72
CA THR A 30 1.50 -13.28 -30.44
C THR A 30 2.98 -12.91 -30.51
N GLY A 31 3.82 -13.52 -29.67
CA GLY A 31 5.24 -13.17 -29.53
C GLY A 31 5.49 -11.88 -28.76
N GLU A 32 4.45 -11.19 -28.30
CA GLU A 32 4.55 -9.91 -27.62
C GLU A 32 5.20 -10.05 -26.23
N LYS A 33 5.93 -9.01 -25.81
CA LYS A 33 6.53 -8.97 -24.47
C LYS A 33 5.49 -8.52 -23.45
N LEU A 34 5.29 -9.32 -22.41
CA LEU A 34 4.42 -9.02 -21.28
C LEU A 34 5.26 -8.82 -20.02
N VAL A 35 5.00 -7.74 -19.30
CA VAL A 35 5.54 -7.51 -17.97
C VAL A 35 4.64 -8.21 -16.97
N ILE A 36 5.21 -9.14 -16.22
CA ILE A 36 4.56 -9.82 -15.11
C ILE A 36 4.98 -9.11 -13.83
N TYR A 37 4.01 -8.52 -13.13
CA TYR A 37 4.27 -7.72 -11.94
C TYR A 37 3.27 -8.03 -10.84
N GLN A 38 3.71 -7.88 -9.61
CA GLN A 38 2.93 -8.12 -8.40
C GLN A 38 2.57 -6.79 -7.74
N ALA A 39 1.31 -6.64 -7.33
CA ALA A 39 0.90 -5.55 -6.46
C ALA A 39 1.55 -5.70 -5.09
N LEU A 40 2.11 -4.61 -4.55
CA LEU A 40 2.62 -4.58 -3.17
C LEU A 40 1.57 -4.04 -2.20
N TYR A 41 0.29 -4.25 -2.52
CA TYR A 41 -0.86 -3.79 -1.77
C TYR A 41 -2.02 -4.78 -1.95
N ASP A 42 -3.07 -4.62 -1.14
CA ASP A 42 -4.24 -5.52 -1.10
C ASP A 42 -3.78 -6.98 -0.87
N ASP A 43 -4.18 -7.91 -1.74
CA ASP A 43 -3.92 -9.35 -1.68
C ASP A 43 -2.67 -9.79 -2.45
N PHE A 44 -1.77 -8.85 -2.78
CA PHE A 44 -0.55 -9.11 -3.55
C PHE A 44 -0.78 -9.80 -4.91
N GLY A 45 -1.85 -9.39 -5.60
CA GLY A 45 -2.24 -9.94 -6.90
C GLY A 45 -1.15 -9.81 -7.97
N ILE A 46 -1.07 -10.81 -8.85
CA ILE A 46 -0.12 -10.87 -9.97
C ILE A 46 -0.85 -10.54 -11.26
N TYR A 47 -0.26 -9.66 -12.06
CA TYR A 47 -0.85 -9.14 -13.30
C TYR A 47 0.13 -9.25 -14.46
N ALA A 48 -0.43 -9.36 -15.67
CA ALA A 48 0.31 -9.31 -16.93
C ALA A 48 -0.13 -8.07 -17.72
N ARG A 49 0.83 -7.33 -18.30
CA ARG A 49 0.55 -6.17 -19.14
C ARG A 49 1.55 -6.10 -20.31
N PRO A 50 1.13 -5.70 -21.52
CA PRO A 50 2.06 -5.44 -22.62
C PRO A 50 3.17 -4.48 -22.23
N LEU A 51 4.41 -4.81 -22.61
CA LEU A 51 5.61 -4.03 -22.29
C LEU A 51 5.47 -2.58 -22.75
N ASP A 52 5.00 -2.37 -23.99
CA ASP A 52 4.82 -1.04 -24.58
C ASP A 52 3.83 -0.19 -23.78
N MET A 53 2.77 -0.81 -23.26
CA MET A 53 1.78 -0.17 -22.41
C MET A 53 2.25 0.04 -20.96
N PHE A 54 3.29 -0.67 -20.53
CA PHE A 54 3.89 -0.53 -19.21
C PHE A 54 4.85 0.65 -19.18
N VAL A 55 5.67 0.81 -20.23
CA VAL A 55 6.64 1.91 -20.34
C VAL A 55 6.07 3.20 -20.92
N SER A 56 4.77 3.23 -21.26
CA SER A 56 4.14 4.39 -21.87
C SER A 56 3.97 5.57 -20.90
N GLU A 57 3.79 6.75 -21.49
CA GLU A 57 3.58 8.00 -20.75
C GLU A 57 2.17 8.08 -20.16
N VAL A 58 2.03 8.87 -19.09
CA VAL A 58 0.71 9.18 -18.54
C VAL A 58 -0.04 10.04 -19.57
N ASP A 59 -1.32 9.77 -19.70
CA ASP A 59 -2.23 10.60 -20.48
C ASP A 59 -2.55 11.86 -19.65
N HIS A 60 -1.85 12.95 -19.95
CA HIS A 60 -2.01 14.22 -19.24
C HIS A 60 -3.23 15.02 -19.73
N GLU A 61 -3.84 14.65 -20.87
CA GLU A 61 -5.14 15.21 -21.26
C GLU A 61 -6.23 14.71 -20.33
N LYS A 62 -6.16 13.43 -19.95
CA LYS A 62 -7.07 12.82 -18.99
C LYS A 62 -6.71 13.10 -17.53
N TYR A 63 -5.43 13.28 -17.23
CA TYR A 63 -4.92 13.48 -15.87
C TYR A 63 -3.96 14.69 -15.80
N PRO A 64 -4.49 15.92 -15.83
CA PRO A 64 -3.66 17.14 -15.91
C PRO A 64 -2.83 17.40 -14.65
N ASP A 65 -3.29 16.96 -13.48
CA ASP A 65 -2.63 17.23 -12.20
C ASP A 65 -1.49 16.25 -11.88
N VAL A 66 -1.28 15.23 -12.72
CA VAL A 66 -0.27 14.20 -12.48
C VAL A 66 1.11 14.73 -12.87
N LYS A 67 1.97 14.91 -11.86
CA LYS A 67 3.39 15.29 -12.05
C LYS A 67 4.26 14.16 -12.62
N GLN A 68 3.77 12.92 -12.56
CA GLN A 68 4.49 11.73 -12.98
C GLN A 68 4.48 11.61 -14.51
N LYS A 69 5.66 11.44 -15.14
CA LYS A 69 5.75 11.43 -16.61
C LYS A 69 5.30 10.09 -17.20
N TYR A 70 5.69 8.99 -16.57
CA TYR A 70 5.41 7.63 -17.05
C TYR A 70 4.32 6.96 -16.24
N ARG A 71 3.56 6.05 -16.86
CA ARG A 71 2.52 5.29 -16.15
C ARG A 71 3.08 4.52 -14.97
N PHE A 72 4.28 3.98 -15.14
CA PHE A 72 5.06 3.30 -14.12
C PHE A 72 6.47 3.90 -14.08
N GLU A 73 6.86 4.43 -12.93
CA GLU A 73 8.21 4.96 -12.71
C GLU A 73 8.98 4.04 -11.76
N LYS A 74 10.22 3.72 -12.15
CA LYS A 74 11.10 2.88 -11.35
C LYS A 74 11.49 3.63 -10.08
N ILE A 75 11.43 2.94 -8.95
CA ILE A 75 11.83 3.46 -7.65
C ILE A 75 13.18 2.85 -7.28
N THR A 76 14.10 3.70 -6.87
CA THR A 76 15.35 3.27 -6.23
C THR A 76 15.20 3.45 -4.72
N LEU A 77 15.30 2.36 -3.95
CA LEU A 77 15.36 2.40 -2.48
C LEU A 77 16.65 3.05 -1.94
N LYS A 78 17.36 3.85 -2.76
CA LYS A 78 18.64 4.48 -2.42
C LYS A 78 18.56 5.98 -2.13
N ASP A 79 17.40 6.59 -2.27
CA ASP A 79 17.23 7.97 -1.83
C ASP A 79 16.40 7.93 -0.54
N LYS A 80 17.08 8.22 0.57
CA LYS A 80 16.41 8.87 1.70
C LYS A 80 15.57 10.02 1.12
N PRO A 81 14.29 10.17 1.46
CA PRO A 81 13.78 11.53 1.55
C PRO A 81 14.72 12.25 2.52
N GLU A 82 15.19 13.44 2.15
CA GLU A 82 15.95 14.28 3.07
C GLU A 82 15.12 14.67 4.32
N ASP A 83 13.85 14.26 4.38
CA ASP A 83 13.09 14.11 5.61
C ASP A 83 12.80 12.64 5.91
N MET A 84 13.63 12.00 6.73
CA MET A 84 13.21 11.05 7.78
C MET A 84 14.43 10.39 8.44
N SER A 85 14.59 10.65 9.73
CA SER A 85 15.56 10.01 10.60
C SER A 85 15.24 8.52 10.79
N GLY A 86 16.13 7.68 10.28
CA GLY A 86 16.62 6.41 10.83
C GLY A 86 15.64 5.42 11.47
N LYS A 87 15.54 4.21 10.89
CA LYS A 87 16.32 3.06 11.37
C LYS A 87 16.33 1.93 10.34
N SER A 88 17.51 1.39 10.12
CA SER A 88 17.87 0.30 9.20
C SER A 88 17.25 -1.04 9.59
N ILE A 89 16.78 -1.82 8.61
CA ILE A 89 16.70 -3.28 8.73
C ILE A 89 17.39 -3.91 7.51
N SER A 90 18.55 -4.50 7.79
CA SER A 90 19.27 -5.40 6.90
C SER A 90 18.57 -6.76 6.88
N LEU A 91 18.36 -7.33 5.70
CA LEU A 91 18.01 -8.75 5.56
C LEU A 91 19.04 -9.42 4.67
N SER A 92 19.96 -10.10 5.33
CA SER A 92 20.89 -11.06 4.77
C SER A 92 20.14 -12.24 4.19
N THR A 93 20.45 -12.57 2.94
CA THR A 93 20.23 -13.87 2.31
C THR A 93 20.75 -14.99 3.19
N ASN A 94 19.99 -16.08 3.31
CA ASN A 94 20.57 -17.42 3.45
C ASN A 94 19.63 -18.47 2.86
N ALA A 95 20.21 -19.32 2.01
CA ALA A 95 19.60 -20.53 1.51
C ALA A 95 20.07 -21.74 2.34
N ILE A 96 19.39 -22.86 2.09
CA ILE A 96 19.80 -24.28 2.16
C ILE A 96 19.46 -25.11 3.44
N ALA A 97 18.57 -26.09 3.19
CA ALA A 97 18.53 -27.52 3.59
C ALA A 97 18.25 -28.05 5.03
N ALA A 98 17.17 -28.84 5.09
CA ALA A 98 17.01 -30.21 5.63
C ALA A 98 17.41 -30.54 7.10
N ASN A 99 16.41 -30.87 7.93
CA ASN A 99 16.11 -32.20 8.48
C ASN A 99 15.02 -32.12 9.57
N ALA A 100 14.18 -33.15 9.65
CA ALA A 100 13.24 -33.45 10.75
C ALA A 100 13.76 -34.72 11.50
N PRO A 101 13.15 -35.24 12.58
CA PRO A 101 12.04 -34.75 13.42
C PRO A 101 12.38 -34.83 14.95
N GLU A 102 11.34 -34.86 15.80
CA GLU A 102 11.30 -35.00 17.28
C GLU A 102 11.32 -33.68 18.08
N ALA A 103 10.66 -33.53 19.23
CA ALA A 103 9.35 -33.91 19.76
C ALA A 103 9.19 -33.11 21.08
N VAL A 104 7.94 -32.95 21.55
CA VAL A 104 7.53 -32.72 22.96
C VAL A 104 7.34 -31.26 23.50
N SER A 105 6.05 -31.02 23.83
CA SER A 105 5.46 -30.35 25.02
C SER A 105 5.25 -28.84 25.12
N VAL A 106 3.99 -28.45 24.89
CA VAL A 106 3.03 -27.75 25.78
C VAL A 106 3.61 -26.76 26.82
N GLN A 107 3.20 -25.48 26.76
CA GLN A 107 2.33 -24.83 27.76
C GLN A 107 1.96 -23.39 27.38
N THR A 108 0.65 -23.18 27.28
CA THR A 108 -0.07 -21.91 27.26
C THR A 108 0.11 -21.20 28.61
N GLN A 109 0.48 -19.92 28.62
CA GLN A 109 0.03 -19.04 29.70
C GLN A 109 -0.04 -17.58 29.24
N ALA A 110 -1.25 -17.05 29.34
CA ALA A 110 -1.61 -15.66 29.14
C ALA A 110 -1.03 -14.78 30.24
N CYS A 111 -0.55 -13.60 29.86
CA CYS A 111 -0.47 -12.42 30.72
C CYS A 111 -0.94 -11.22 29.89
N TYR A 112 -2.25 -11.04 29.79
CA TYR A 112 -2.82 -9.72 29.51
C TYR A 112 -2.58 -8.87 30.75
N GLU A 113 -1.74 -7.85 30.64
CA GLU A 113 -1.86 -6.72 31.56
C GLU A 113 -2.97 -5.81 31.06
N PRO A 114 -3.93 -5.40 31.93
CA PRO A 114 -4.94 -4.44 31.56
C PRO A 114 -4.26 -3.08 31.47
N VAL A 115 -4.21 -2.50 30.27
CA VAL A 115 -3.80 -1.10 30.11
C VAL A 115 -4.88 -0.25 30.78
N PRO A 116 -4.54 0.62 31.74
CA PRO A 116 -5.52 1.34 32.53
C PRO A 116 -6.25 2.35 31.64
N ASP A 117 -7.55 2.51 31.91
CA ASP A 117 -8.32 3.69 31.52
C ASP A 117 -7.54 4.94 31.91
N ALA A 118 -7.03 5.65 30.91
CA ALA A 118 -6.46 6.97 31.04
C ALA A 118 -6.86 7.78 29.81
N ASP A 119 -8.05 8.37 29.91
CA ASP A 119 -8.46 9.59 29.24
C ASP A 119 -7.52 10.74 29.63
N GLU A 120 -6.31 10.78 29.06
CA GLU A 120 -5.42 11.94 29.13
C GLU A 120 -4.66 12.12 27.81
N GLY A 121 -5.18 12.99 26.94
CA GLY A 121 -4.38 13.89 26.12
C GLY A 121 -3.26 13.30 25.27
N GLN A 122 -3.42 12.09 24.72
CA GLN A 122 -2.50 11.59 23.71
C GLN A 122 -2.57 12.54 22.50
N ALA A 123 -1.45 13.20 22.18
CA ALA A 123 -1.38 14.07 21.01
C ALA A 123 -1.91 13.31 19.78
N PRO A 124 -2.74 13.94 18.93
CA PRO A 124 -3.28 13.28 17.75
C PRO A 124 -2.11 12.74 16.92
N ASP A 125 -2.25 11.52 16.42
CA ASP A 125 -1.20 10.90 15.60
C ASP A 125 -0.86 11.87 14.46
N PRO A 126 0.42 12.21 14.22
CA PRO A 126 0.79 13.15 13.15
C PRO A 126 0.29 12.70 11.77
N ARG A 127 0.05 11.39 11.56
CA ARG A 127 -0.56 10.85 10.33
C ARG A 127 -2.07 11.01 10.29
N LEU A 128 -2.74 11.07 11.44
CA LEU A 128 -4.15 11.46 11.51
C LEU A 128 -4.31 12.94 11.14
N LEU A 129 -3.38 13.79 11.57
CA LEU A 129 -3.37 15.20 11.18
C LEU A 129 -3.17 15.36 9.67
N GLU A 130 -2.21 14.63 9.10
CA GLU A 130 -2.00 14.59 7.64
C GLU A 130 -3.28 14.13 6.89
N PHE A 131 -3.99 13.13 7.42
CA PHE A 131 -5.26 12.66 6.86
C PHE A 131 -6.38 13.72 6.95
N LEU A 132 -6.43 14.50 8.03
CA LEU A 132 -7.40 15.57 8.24
C LEU A 132 -7.16 16.76 7.31
N ASP A 133 -5.89 17.10 7.08
CA ASP A 133 -5.47 18.20 6.20
C ASP A 133 -5.65 17.86 4.70
N ALA A 134 -5.88 16.60 4.35
CA ALA A 134 -6.09 16.18 2.97
C ALA A 134 -7.44 16.65 2.41
N ASP A 135 -7.41 17.40 1.32
CA ASP A 135 -8.61 17.97 0.68
C ASP A 135 -9.36 16.95 -0.19
N THR A 136 -8.66 15.93 -0.69
CA THR A 136 -9.23 14.94 -1.61
C THR A 136 -9.33 13.55 -1.00
N PHE A 137 -10.36 12.79 -1.38
CA PHE A 137 -10.48 11.39 -0.98
C PHE A 137 -9.34 10.52 -1.51
N GLU A 138 -8.69 10.93 -2.60
CA GLU A 138 -7.51 10.24 -3.13
C GLU A 138 -6.30 10.38 -2.20
N GLU A 139 -6.04 11.59 -1.70
CA GLU A 139 -4.99 11.84 -0.71
C GLU A 139 -5.29 11.11 0.60
N LYS A 140 -6.53 11.22 1.11
CA LYS A 140 -7.00 10.47 2.28
C LYS A 140 -6.76 8.96 2.13
N TYR A 141 -7.07 8.41 0.96
CA TYR A 141 -6.84 6.99 0.66
C TYR A 141 -5.34 6.64 0.64
N ASN A 142 -4.49 7.50 0.07
CA ASN A 142 -3.05 7.31 0.02
C ASN A 142 -2.41 7.39 1.42
N ILE A 143 -2.87 8.31 2.26
CA ILE A 143 -2.42 8.47 3.65
C ILE A 143 -2.85 7.25 4.48
N LEU A 144 -4.08 6.77 4.30
CA LEU A 144 -4.54 5.53 4.93
C LEU A 144 -3.71 4.29 4.49
N ILE A 145 -3.19 4.28 3.27
CA ILE A 145 -2.29 3.21 2.80
C ILE A 145 -0.91 3.34 3.41
N SER A 146 -0.36 4.57 3.50
CA SER A 146 0.99 4.80 4.02
C SER A 146 1.10 4.51 5.52
N MET A 147 -0.03 4.56 6.25
CA MET A 147 -0.09 4.22 7.67
C MET A 147 -0.48 2.75 7.96
N ARG A 148 -0.57 1.87 6.95
CA ARG A 148 -1.00 0.47 7.13
C ARG A 148 -0.19 -0.28 8.19
N ASP A 149 1.12 -0.03 8.27
CA ASP A 149 2.03 -0.73 9.19
C ASP A 149 1.93 -0.24 10.64
N ILE A 150 1.27 0.91 10.89
CA ILE A 150 1.09 1.52 12.21
C ILE A 150 -0.38 1.62 12.61
N ILE A 151 -1.29 1.06 11.81
CA ILE A 151 -2.73 1.17 12.05
C ILE A 151 -3.10 0.47 13.36
N THR A 152 -3.93 1.12 14.17
CA THR A 152 -4.50 0.58 15.42
C THR A 152 -6.00 0.70 15.39
N ASP A 153 -6.72 -0.06 16.23
CA ASP A 153 -8.18 0.04 16.33
C ASP A 153 -8.62 1.48 16.65
N ARG A 154 -7.90 2.17 17.55
CA ARG A 154 -8.15 3.58 17.89
C ARG A 154 -8.02 4.49 16.66
N LEU A 155 -6.96 4.33 15.87
CA LEU A 155 -6.76 5.13 14.67
C LEU A 155 -7.85 4.89 13.61
N ILE A 156 -8.33 3.65 13.49
CA ILE A 156 -9.47 3.32 12.62
C ILE A 156 -10.73 4.02 13.13
N ASP A 157 -10.99 3.99 14.44
CA ASP A 157 -12.15 4.65 15.05
C ASP A 157 -12.11 6.17 14.86
N ASP A 158 -10.96 6.79 15.11
CA ASP A 158 -10.77 8.24 14.93
C ASP A 158 -11.02 8.65 13.47
N ILE A 159 -10.45 7.91 12.51
CA ILE A 159 -10.67 8.17 11.08
C ILE A 159 -12.12 7.90 10.69
N ALA A 160 -12.76 6.86 11.24
CA ALA A 160 -14.15 6.54 10.97
C ALA A 160 -15.10 7.65 11.44
N VAL A 161 -14.83 8.24 12.61
CA VAL A 161 -15.56 9.41 13.14
C VAL A 161 -15.40 10.62 12.22
N VAL A 162 -14.17 10.93 11.81
CA VAL A 162 -13.86 12.04 10.89
C VAL A 162 -14.55 11.87 9.54
N MET A 163 -14.59 10.63 9.05
CA MET A 163 -15.21 10.30 7.76
C MET A 163 -16.72 10.14 7.84
N ASP A 164 -17.32 10.20 9.03
CA ASP A 164 -18.74 9.89 9.27
C ASP A 164 -19.11 8.51 8.66
N VAL A 165 -18.36 7.49 9.06
CA VAL A 165 -18.50 6.10 8.62
C VAL A 165 -18.58 5.20 9.84
N VAL A 166 -19.46 4.19 9.78
CA VAL A 166 -19.50 3.13 10.80
C VAL A 166 -18.65 1.95 10.31
N VAL A 167 -17.55 1.67 11.00
CA VAL A 167 -16.70 0.50 10.75
C VAL A 167 -17.06 -0.60 11.75
N PRO A 168 -17.59 -1.76 11.29
CA PRO A 168 -17.96 -2.86 12.20
C PRO A 168 -16.80 -3.31 13.08
N GLU A 169 -17.11 -3.79 14.28
CA GLU A 169 -16.13 -4.44 15.14
C GLU A 169 -15.67 -5.77 14.53
N GLY A 170 -14.38 -6.09 14.69
CA GLY A 170 -13.79 -7.29 14.14
C GLY A 170 -12.27 -7.27 14.18
N PRO A 171 -11.61 -8.23 13.52
CA PRO A 171 -10.15 -8.25 13.42
C PRO A 171 -9.63 -6.95 12.79
N LEU A 172 -8.55 -6.39 13.35
CA LEU A 172 -7.93 -5.12 12.91
C LEU A 172 -7.80 -5.01 11.38
N GLN A 173 -7.30 -6.06 10.73
CA GLN A 173 -7.13 -6.10 9.27
C GLN A 173 -8.46 -5.94 8.52
N LYS A 174 -9.52 -6.61 8.99
CA LYS A 174 -10.85 -6.51 8.38
C LYS A 174 -11.43 -5.10 8.55
N ARG A 175 -11.30 -4.52 9.76
CA ARG A 175 -11.74 -3.14 10.03
C ARG A 175 -11.02 -2.14 9.13
N TYR A 176 -9.71 -2.33 8.95
CA TYR A 176 -8.90 -1.53 8.04
C TYR A 176 -9.39 -1.64 6.59
N ASP A 177 -9.66 -2.87 6.12
CA ASP A 177 -10.13 -3.10 4.75
C ASP A 177 -11.55 -2.53 4.53
N ASP A 178 -12.43 -2.61 5.52
CA ASP A 178 -13.77 -2.01 5.50
C ASP A 178 -13.71 -0.47 5.41
N LEU A 179 -12.87 0.17 6.24
CA LEU A 179 -12.63 1.62 6.20
C LEU A 179 -12.05 2.04 4.84
N LYS A 180 -11.01 1.33 4.38
CA LYS A 180 -10.35 1.57 3.11
C LYS A 180 -11.30 1.44 1.91
N ASN A 181 -12.15 0.41 1.89
CA ASN A 181 -13.15 0.22 0.84
C ASN A 181 -14.18 1.34 0.87
N THR A 182 -14.55 1.84 2.05
CA THR A 182 -15.47 2.96 2.18
C THR A 182 -14.89 4.24 1.59
N ILE A 183 -13.65 4.59 1.94
CA ILE A 183 -12.96 5.77 1.38
C ILE A 183 -12.83 5.64 -0.15
N LYS A 184 -12.45 4.47 -0.65
CA LYS A 184 -12.35 4.19 -2.10
C LYS A 184 -13.69 4.32 -2.82
N THR A 185 -14.77 3.89 -2.19
CA THR A 185 -16.13 4.02 -2.73
C THR A 185 -16.52 5.49 -2.79
N ARG A 186 -16.30 6.26 -1.72
CA ARG A 186 -16.55 7.71 -1.71
C ARG A 186 -15.69 8.45 -2.74
N GLN A 187 -14.42 8.08 -2.91
CA GLN A 187 -13.56 8.64 -3.97
C GLN A 187 -14.23 8.50 -5.36
N TYR A 188 -14.86 7.35 -5.63
CA TYR A 188 -15.52 7.11 -6.91
C TYR A 188 -16.82 7.91 -7.09
N TYR A 189 -17.64 8.02 -6.03
CA TYR A 189 -18.98 8.62 -6.13
C TYR A 189 -19.02 10.13 -5.82
N GLU A 190 -18.19 10.65 -4.93
CA GLU A 190 -18.17 12.09 -4.61
C GLU A 190 -17.54 12.93 -5.72
N PHE A 191 -16.57 12.38 -6.45
CA PHE A 191 -16.02 13.05 -7.64
C PHE A 191 -17.01 13.01 -8.82
N SER A 192 -17.81 11.95 -8.93
CA SER A 192 -18.77 11.77 -10.03
C SER A 192 -20.06 12.58 -9.86
N ASN A 193 -20.47 12.90 -8.62
CA ASN A 193 -21.74 13.59 -8.34
C ASN A 193 -21.63 15.12 -8.21
N ARG A 194 -20.45 15.73 -8.34
CA ARG A 194 -20.28 17.20 -8.32
C ARG A 194 -20.54 17.90 -9.67
N LEU A 195 -20.84 17.15 -10.73
CA LEU A 195 -21.09 17.69 -12.09
C LEU A 195 -22.54 17.51 -12.59
N ARG A 196 -23.54 17.59 -11.70
CA ARG A 196 -24.95 17.61 -12.11
C ARG A 196 -25.71 18.82 -11.58
#